data_AF-A0A8I1W9Z3-F1
#
_entry.id   AF-A0A8I1W9Z3-F1
#
_cell.length_a   1.000
_cell.length_b   1.000
_cell.length_c   1.000
_cell.angle_alpha   90.00
_cell.angle_beta   90.00
_cell.angle_gamma   90.00
#
_symmetry.space_group_name_H-M   'P 1'
#
loop_
_entity.id
_entity.type
_entity.pdbx_description
1 polymer ?
#
loop_
_entity_poly.entity_id
_entity_poly.type
_entity_poly.pdbx_seq_one_letter_code
_entity_poly.pdbx_strand_id
1 'polypeptide(L)'
;MSFSFARRSTIWLLLPTLLAPALPTLAAAPQNFSQAKAAEVKIVKQNPVTFYCAAPIRFEGKKLVPELDAIGYQVRKNANRANRIEWEH
;
A
#
# COMPACT_ATOMS: atom_id res chain seq x y z
N MET A 1 20.01 53.76 45.74
CA MET A 1 18.94 52.74 45.81
C MET A 1 17.94 53.05 44.71
N SER A 2 17.84 52.21 43.67
CA SER A 2 16.72 52.18 42.74
C SER A 2 16.67 50.82 42.07
N PHE A 3 15.46 50.34 41.89
CA PHE A 3 15.08 48.94 41.92
C PHE A 3 15.45 48.18 40.64
N SER A 4 15.81 46.92 40.86
CA SER A 4 15.81 45.86 39.85
C SER A 4 14.40 45.60 39.31
N PHE A 5 14.31 44.78 38.26
CA PHE A 5 13.15 43.99 37.83
C PHE A 5 12.40 44.46 36.57
N ALA A 6 12.78 43.91 35.41
CA ALA A 6 11.83 43.42 34.41
C ALA A 6 12.49 42.42 33.45
N ARG A 7 12.82 41.24 34.00
CA ARG A 7 12.99 40.02 33.25
C ARG A 7 11.58 39.58 32.80
N ARG A 8 11.17 39.84 31.56
CA ARG A 8 9.95 39.23 31.00
C ARG A 8 10.20 38.71 29.60
N SER A 9 10.57 37.44 29.57
CA SER A 9 10.65 36.53 28.44
C SER A 9 9.47 36.70 27.47
N THR A 10 9.68 37.39 26.36
CA THR A 10 8.76 37.39 25.21
C THR A 10 8.90 36.14 24.33
N ILE A 11 9.76 35.18 24.71
CA ILE A 11 10.02 33.95 23.94
C ILE A 11 8.97 32.84 24.19
N TRP A 12 8.10 32.97 25.19
CA TRP A 12 7.16 31.91 25.57
C TRP A 12 5.84 31.84 24.78
N LEU A 13 5.64 32.69 23.77
CA LEU A 13 4.39 32.67 22.97
C LEU A 13 4.54 32.08 21.55
N LEU A 14 5.73 31.61 21.16
CA LEU A 14 5.94 30.97 19.85
C LEU A 14 6.24 29.47 19.91
N LEU A 15 6.12 28.83 21.07
CA LEU A 15 6.50 27.42 21.25
C LEU A 15 5.37 26.37 21.38
N PRO A 16 4.06 26.66 21.58
CA PRO A 16 3.10 25.55 21.72
C PRO A 16 2.49 25.07 20.40
N THR A 17 2.77 25.69 19.24
CA THR A 17 2.15 25.29 17.96
C THR A 17 2.85 24.14 17.23
N LEU A 18 4.02 23.69 17.68
CA LEU A 18 4.81 22.67 16.96
C LEU A 18 4.53 21.22 17.36
N LEU A 19 3.54 20.96 18.23
CA LEU A 19 3.19 19.61 18.69
C LEU A 19 1.74 19.25 18.38
N ALA A 20 1.32 19.41 17.12
CA ALA A 20 0.10 18.76 16.64
C ALA A 20 0.40 17.27 16.42
N PRO A 21 -0.22 16.33 17.16
CA PRO A 21 -0.05 14.91 16.90
C PRO A 21 -0.61 14.60 15.50
N ALA A 22 0.21 14.00 14.64
CA ALA A 22 -0.25 13.48 13.36
C ALA A 22 -1.20 12.31 13.64
N LEU A 23 -2.51 12.56 13.55
CA LEU A 23 -3.49 11.48 13.61
C LEU A 23 -3.29 10.59 12.38
N PRO A 24 -3.10 9.27 12.53
CA PRO A 24 -3.01 8.37 11.40
C PRO A 24 -4.33 8.45 10.63
N THR A 25 -4.26 8.81 9.35
CA THR A 25 -5.42 8.79 8.46
C THR A 25 -5.79 7.34 8.18
N LEU A 26 -6.97 6.89 8.64
CA LEU A 26 -7.47 5.57 8.28
C LEU A 26 -7.87 5.58 6.80
N ALA A 27 -7.25 4.71 6.00
CA ALA A 27 -7.66 4.53 4.61
C ALA A 27 -9.08 3.98 4.56
N ALA A 28 -9.97 4.64 3.83
CA ALA A 28 -11.33 4.15 3.64
C ALA A 28 -11.33 2.78 2.97
N ALA A 29 -12.20 1.88 3.43
CA ALA A 29 -12.39 0.58 2.81
C ALA A 29 -12.86 0.75 1.35
N PRO A 30 -12.44 -0.13 0.42
CA PRO A 30 -12.93 -0.10 -0.95
C PRO A 30 -14.45 -0.28 -0.97
N GLN A 31 -15.14 0.59 -1.71
CA GLN A 31 -16.60 0.64 -1.74
C GLN A 31 -17.22 -0.31 -2.77
N ASN A 32 -16.40 -0.91 -3.63
CA ASN A 32 -16.82 -1.87 -4.63
C ASN A 32 -15.67 -2.81 -5.01
N PHE A 33 -16.03 -3.89 -5.71
CA PHE A 33 -15.07 -4.91 -6.11
C PHE A 33 -13.94 -4.38 -6.99
N SER A 34 -14.21 -3.41 -7.88
CA SER A 34 -13.16 -2.81 -8.71
C SER A 34 -12.13 -2.03 -7.89
N GLN A 35 -12.57 -1.31 -6.86
CA GLN A 35 -11.67 -0.65 -5.91
C GLN A 35 -10.89 -1.65 -5.06
N ALA A 36 -11.52 -2.75 -4.64
CA ALA A 36 -10.87 -3.82 -3.90
C ALA A 36 -9.72 -4.44 -4.70
N LYS A 37 -9.98 -4.84 -5.95
CA LYS A 37 -8.95 -5.34 -6.88
C LYS A 37 -7.78 -4.38 -7.06
N ALA A 38 -8.06 -3.08 -7.17
CA ALA A 38 -7.01 -2.07 -7.32
C ALA A 38 -6.15 -1.92 -6.05
N ALA A 39 -6.76 -2.04 -4.86
CA ALA A 39 -6.04 -2.06 -3.59
C ALA A 39 -5.18 -3.33 -3.46
N GLU A 40 -5.71 -4.48 -3.88
CA GLU A 40 -5.05 -5.78 -3.75
C GLU A 40 -3.78 -5.90 -4.61
N VAL A 41 -3.72 -5.24 -5.78
CA VAL A 41 -2.47 -5.13 -6.57
C VAL A 41 -1.31 -4.60 -5.72
N LYS A 42 -1.56 -3.69 -4.77
CA LYS A 42 -0.51 -3.14 -3.89
C LYS A 42 0.01 -4.19 -2.90
N ILE A 43 -0.86 -5.07 -2.43
CA ILE A 43 -0.53 -6.17 -1.52
C ILE A 43 0.27 -7.23 -2.29
N VAL A 44 -0.20 -7.63 -3.47
CA VAL A 44 0.50 -8.61 -4.33
C VAL A 44 1.90 -8.14 -4.72
N LYS A 45 2.12 -6.83 -4.89
CA LYS A 45 3.48 -6.30 -5.13
C LYS A 45 4.48 -6.56 -4.01
N GLN A 46 4.02 -6.76 -2.78
CA GLN A 46 4.89 -7.08 -1.64
C GLN A 46 5.29 -8.56 -1.63
N ASN A 47 4.45 -9.43 -2.19
CA ASN A 47 4.71 -10.85 -2.34
C ASN A 47 4.15 -11.35 -3.68
N PRO A 48 4.91 -11.21 -4.79
CA PRO A 48 4.40 -11.40 -6.14
C PRO A 48 4.35 -12.87 -6.54
N VAL A 49 3.48 -13.63 -5.88
CA VAL A 49 3.24 -15.06 -6.14
C VAL A 49 1.75 -15.34 -6.24
N THR A 50 1.37 -16.32 -7.06
CA THR A 50 -0.03 -16.74 -7.18
C THR A 50 -0.49 -17.50 -5.93
N PHE A 51 -1.77 -17.37 -5.59
CA PHE A 51 -2.31 -17.89 -4.34
C PHE A 51 -2.21 -19.43 -4.21
N TYR A 52 -2.63 -20.18 -5.23
CA TYR A 52 -2.66 -21.65 -5.15
C TYR A 52 -1.36 -22.31 -5.58
N CYS A 53 -0.77 -21.87 -6.70
CA CYS A 53 0.35 -22.57 -7.32
C CYS A 53 1.71 -21.96 -6.94
N ALA A 54 1.74 -20.86 -6.18
CA ALA A 54 2.94 -20.12 -5.84
C ALA A 54 3.81 -19.73 -7.06
N ALA A 55 3.20 -19.63 -8.24
CA ALA A 55 3.89 -19.17 -9.45
C ALA A 55 4.33 -17.71 -9.26
N PRO A 56 5.57 -17.33 -9.61
CA PRO A 56 5.99 -15.94 -9.62
C PRO A 56 5.09 -15.09 -10.52
N ILE A 57 4.89 -13.82 -10.17
CA ILE A 57 4.08 -12.88 -10.93
C ILE A 57 4.98 -11.77 -11.48
N ARG A 58 4.99 -11.63 -12.81
CA ARG A 58 5.62 -10.50 -13.51
C ARG A 58 4.61 -9.37 -13.69
N PHE A 59 5.08 -8.13 -13.54
CA PHE A 59 4.28 -6.93 -13.77
C PHE A 59 4.59 -6.34 -15.15
N GLU A 60 3.60 -6.30 -16.03
CA GLU A 60 3.69 -5.69 -17.36
C GLU A 60 2.76 -4.47 -17.43
N GLY A 61 3.29 -3.33 -17.01
CA GLY A 61 2.50 -2.10 -16.85
C GLY A 61 1.41 -2.27 -15.79
N LYS A 62 0.15 -2.36 -16.23
CA LYS A 62 -1.01 -2.62 -15.35
C LYS A 62 -1.39 -4.09 -15.27
N LYS A 63 -0.79 -4.96 -16.08
CA LYS A 63 -1.10 -6.39 -16.14
C LYS A 63 -0.21 -7.15 -15.15
N LEU A 64 -0.81 -8.17 -14.53
CA LEU A 64 -0.10 -9.17 -13.73
C LEU A 64 -0.10 -10.46 -14.55
N VAL A 65 1.09 -11.00 -14.81
CA VAL A 65 1.30 -12.17 -15.66
C VAL A 65 1.98 -13.26 -14.82
N PRO A 66 1.36 -14.45 -14.64
CA PRO A 66 2.00 -15.54 -13.92
C PRO A 66 3.11 -16.20 -14.76
N GLU A 67 4.24 -16.51 -14.14
CA GLU A 67 5.35 -17.23 -14.75
C GLU A 67 5.15 -18.74 -14.58
N LEU A 68 4.25 -19.29 -15.41
CA LEU A 68 3.82 -20.69 -15.33
C LEU A 68 4.95 -21.70 -15.62
N ASP A 69 5.84 -21.36 -16.55
CA ASP A 69 6.95 -22.24 -16.94
C ASP A 69 7.95 -22.45 -15.80
N ALA A 70 8.14 -21.43 -14.95
CA ALA A 70 9.05 -21.49 -13.81
C ALA A 70 8.66 -22.56 -12.77
N ILE A 71 7.38 -22.96 -12.76
CA ILE A 71 6.85 -23.98 -11.83
C ILE A 71 6.34 -25.24 -12.55
N GLY A 72 6.53 -25.34 -13.87
CA GLY A 72 6.04 -26.46 -14.66
C GLY A 72 4.51 -26.61 -14.69
N TYR A 73 3.77 -25.50 -14.56
CA TYR A 73 2.31 -25.54 -14.57
C TYR A 73 1.78 -25.96 -15.95
N GLN A 74 0.85 -26.94 -15.97
CA GLN A 74 0.27 -27.44 -17.21
C GLN A 74 -1.10 -26.84 -17.50
N VAL A 75 -1.22 -26.17 -18.65
CA VAL A 75 -2.49 -25.61 -19.12
C VAL A 75 -3.44 -26.74 -19.52
N ARG A 76 -4.62 -26.78 -18.90
CA ARG A 76 -5.63 -27.81 -19.19
C ARG A 76 -6.43 -27.56 -20.48
N LYS A 77 -7.04 -26.37 -20.63
CA LYS A 77 -7.96 -26.06 -21.75
C LYS A 77 -7.83 -24.63 -22.30
N ASN A 78 -7.62 -23.63 -21.44
CA ASN A 78 -7.69 -22.23 -21.85
C ASN A 78 -6.36 -21.52 -21.56
N ALA A 79 -5.49 -21.45 -22.57
CA ALA A 79 -4.21 -20.77 -22.47
C ALA A 79 -4.38 -19.26 -22.19
N ASN A 80 -5.37 -18.60 -22.80
CA ASN A 80 -5.59 -17.17 -22.59
C ASN A 80 -5.99 -16.85 -21.13
N ARG A 81 -6.70 -17.76 -20.46
CA ARG A 81 -7.00 -17.62 -19.02
C ARG A 81 -5.79 -17.93 -18.16
N ALA A 82 -5.05 -19.00 -18.46
CA ALA A 82 -3.88 -19.37 -17.67
C ALA A 82 -2.81 -18.25 -17.63
N ASN A 83 -2.67 -17.49 -18.73
CA ASN A 83 -1.68 -16.42 -18.86
C ASN A 83 -2.09 -15.07 -18.25
N ARG A 84 -3.13 -15.01 -17.41
CA ARG A 84 -3.50 -13.78 -16.68
C ARG A 84 -3.89 -14.08 -15.25
N ILE A 85 -3.67 -13.12 -14.36
CA ILE A 85 -4.19 -13.19 -12.99
C ILE A 85 -5.68 -12.83 -12.97
N GLU A 86 -6.48 -13.68 -12.33
CA GLU A 86 -7.86 -13.40 -11.92
C GLU A 86 -7.89 -13.32 -10.39
N TRP A 87 -8.76 -12.46 -9.85
CA TRP A 87 -8.90 -12.33 -8.40
C TRP A 87 -9.87 -13.40 -7.91
N GLU A 88 -9.36 -14.28 -7.05
CA GLU A 88 -10.16 -15.23 -6.29
C GLU A 88 -10.94 -14.46 -5.21
N HIS A 89 -12.16 -14.92 -4.91
CA HIS A 89 -13.00 -14.33 -3.86
C HIS A 89 -12.69 -14.91 -2.48
#